data_AF-A0A2N2G5U4-F1
#
_entry.id   AF-A0A2N2G5U4-F1
#
_cell.length_a   1.000
_cell.length_b   1.000
_cell.length_c   1.000
_cell.angle_alpha   90.00
_cell.angle_beta   90.00
_cell.angle_gamma   90.00
#
_symmetry.space_group_name_H-M   'P 1'
#
loop_
_entity.id
_entity.type
_entity.pdbx_description
1 polymer ?
#
loop_
_entity_poly.entity_id
_entity_poly.type
_entity_poly.pdbx_seq_one_letter_code
_entity_poly.pdbx_strand_id
1 'polypeptide(L)'
;MVENPENENFCPDLIEILNGVPHGIALVDQDLRIIMMNRFLEALTGYSGEEVRGIYCDHVLRTGFGRNVQVFRQALDSGVACSIEGDILGLNRKKIPTRFTATPVVEPGGKGQALVLVLEDIADCQKTGGKKEVGTAKGLLGHSPKMQEIFELLPVLAQTDSSVLITGETGTGKDILAEAVHLASRRSKYPFIKVNCGALPESLLESELFGHVRGAFTGAHADKHGMFQLAQGGTIYLTEIGDL
;
A
#
# COMPACT_ATOMS: atom_id res chain seq x y z
N MET A 1 -44.76 -19.42 -8.36
CA MET A 1 -45.16 -18.00 -8.23
C MET A 1 -44.83 -17.62 -6.80
N VAL A 2 -43.70 -16.97 -6.53
CA VAL A 2 -43.46 -15.57 -6.91
C VAL A 2 -42.01 -15.40 -7.37
N GLU A 3 -41.84 -15.15 -8.67
CA GLU A 3 -40.65 -14.46 -9.18
C GLU A 3 -40.75 -13.01 -8.68
N ASN A 4 -39.69 -12.49 -8.08
CA ASN A 4 -39.61 -11.12 -7.59
C ASN A 4 -38.92 -10.27 -8.68
N PRO A 5 -39.64 -9.46 -9.49
CA PRO A 5 -39.09 -8.88 -10.70
C PRO A 5 -38.72 -7.39 -10.52
N GLU A 6 -38.16 -7.00 -9.38
CA GLU A 6 -37.81 -5.59 -9.09
C GLU A 6 -36.37 -5.41 -8.59
N ASN A 7 -35.39 -5.81 -9.39
CA ASN A 7 -34.02 -5.32 -9.19
C ASN A 7 -33.33 -4.98 -10.52
N GLU A 8 -34.11 -4.54 -11.51
CA GLU A 8 -33.58 -3.98 -12.74
C GLU A 8 -33.28 -2.48 -12.54
N ASN A 9 -32.01 -2.12 -12.78
CA ASN A 9 -31.46 -0.78 -12.97
C ASN A 9 -31.08 0.07 -11.75
N PHE A 10 -30.27 -0.48 -10.84
CA PHE A 10 -29.31 0.37 -10.10
C PHE A 10 -28.07 0.63 -10.97
N CYS A 11 -28.04 1.76 -11.68
CA CYS A 11 -26.89 2.22 -12.48
C CYS A 11 -26.43 3.60 -11.98
N PRO A 12 -25.65 3.66 -10.88
CA PRO A 12 -25.16 4.90 -10.32
C PRO A 12 -24.24 5.63 -11.31
N ASP A 13 -24.30 6.96 -11.33
CA ASP A 13 -23.39 7.76 -12.15
C ASP A 13 -21.95 7.51 -11.70
N LEU A 14 -21.06 7.30 -12.68
CA LEU A 14 -19.66 6.99 -12.44
C LEU A 14 -19.00 8.04 -11.54
N ILE A 15 -19.35 9.31 -11.73
CA ILE A 15 -18.78 10.40 -10.93
C ILE A 15 -19.19 10.31 -9.45
N GLU A 16 -20.41 9.89 -9.15
CA GLU A 16 -20.88 9.73 -7.77
C GLU A 16 -20.15 8.59 -7.06
N ILE A 17 -19.90 7.49 -7.77
CA ILE A 17 -19.10 6.37 -7.25
C ILE A 17 -17.68 6.84 -6.92
N LEU A 18 -17.04 7.55 -7.86
CA LEU A 18 -15.67 8.02 -7.69
C LEU A 18 -15.55 9.07 -6.57
N ASN A 19 -16.60 9.85 -6.31
CA ASN A 19 -16.65 10.80 -5.20
C ASN A 19 -16.69 10.13 -3.82
N GLY A 20 -17.13 8.87 -3.74
CA GLY A 20 -17.10 8.09 -2.52
C GLY A 20 -15.70 7.59 -2.14
N VAL A 21 -14.72 7.70 -3.04
CA VAL A 21 -13.35 7.22 -2.81
C VAL A 21 -12.50 8.35 -2.19
N PRO A 22 -11.82 8.11 -1.05
CA PRO A 22 -11.00 9.12 -0.38
C PRO A 22 -9.61 9.30 -1.04
N HIS A 23 -9.56 9.29 -2.36
CA HIS A 23 -8.34 9.47 -3.16
C HIS A 23 -8.63 10.40 -4.35
N GLY A 24 -7.62 11.07 -4.86
CA GLY A 24 -7.78 11.90 -6.06
C GLY A 24 -7.89 11.02 -7.29
N ILE A 25 -8.97 11.09 -8.03
CA ILE A 25 -9.16 10.26 -9.22
C ILE A 25 -9.40 11.15 -10.43
N ALA A 26 -8.71 10.87 -11.53
CA ALA A 26 -8.99 11.41 -12.85
C ALA A 26 -9.16 10.29 -13.86
N LEU A 27 -10.12 10.43 -14.77
CA LEU A 27 -10.17 9.65 -15.99
C LEU A 27 -9.56 10.50 -17.10
N VAL A 28 -8.61 9.96 -17.85
CA VAL A 28 -7.97 10.66 -18.99
C VAL A 28 -8.09 9.84 -20.27
N ASP A 29 -8.10 10.51 -21.41
CA ASP A 29 -8.06 9.87 -22.72
C ASP A 29 -6.64 9.36 -23.08
N GLN A 30 -6.50 8.82 -24.29
CA GLN A 30 -5.23 8.31 -24.82
C GLN A 30 -4.16 9.39 -24.98
N ASP A 31 -4.58 10.65 -25.12
CA ASP A 31 -3.71 11.82 -25.20
C ASP A 31 -3.41 12.42 -23.81
N LEU A 32 -3.85 11.77 -22.72
CA LEU A 32 -3.73 12.22 -21.33
C LEU A 32 -4.49 13.53 -21.05
N ARG A 33 -5.57 13.79 -21.79
CA ARG A 33 -6.50 14.89 -21.50
C ARG A 33 -7.58 14.42 -20.55
N ILE A 34 -7.95 15.28 -19.60
CA ILE A 34 -8.92 14.93 -18.57
C ILE A 34 -10.31 14.78 -19.18
N ILE A 35 -10.92 13.62 -18.98
CA ILE A 35 -12.33 13.35 -19.28
C ILE A 35 -13.18 13.77 -18.08
N MET A 36 -12.74 13.42 -16.86
CA MET A 36 -13.38 13.80 -15.59
C MET A 36 -12.41 13.67 -14.42
N MET A 37 -12.76 14.26 -13.28
CA MET A 37 -12.09 14.05 -12.00
C MET A 37 -13.09 14.04 -10.85
N ASN A 38 -12.77 13.34 -9.76
CA ASN A 38 -13.60 13.35 -8.57
C ASN A 38 -13.35 14.58 -7.69
N ARG A 39 -14.29 14.84 -6.78
CA ARG A 39 -14.28 15.99 -5.87
C ARG A 39 -13.05 16.06 -4.97
N PHE A 40 -12.43 14.92 -4.66
CA PHE A 40 -11.19 14.89 -3.90
C PHE A 40 -10.03 15.50 -4.71
N LEU A 41 -9.93 15.18 -6.00
CA LEU A 41 -8.92 15.75 -6.87
C LEU A 41 -9.17 17.23 -7.18
N GLU A 42 -10.44 17.64 -7.28
CA GLU A 42 -10.82 19.06 -7.35
C GLU A 42 -10.30 19.82 -6.12
N ALA A 43 -10.53 19.27 -4.92
CA ALA A 43 -10.08 19.88 -3.67
C ALA A 43 -8.54 19.95 -3.55
N LEU A 44 -7.81 19.00 -4.14
CA LEU A 44 -6.34 19.01 -4.14
C LEU A 44 -5.75 20.03 -5.11
N THR A 45 -6.32 20.10 -6.33
CA THR A 45 -5.78 20.90 -7.44
C THR A 45 -6.33 22.33 -7.46
N GLY A 46 -7.52 22.55 -6.91
CA GLY A 46 -8.23 23.82 -6.95
C GLY A 46 -9.01 24.09 -8.22
N TYR A 47 -9.13 23.10 -9.09
CA TYR A 47 -9.88 23.19 -10.33
C TYR A 47 -11.17 22.38 -10.22
N SER A 48 -12.26 22.85 -10.83
CA SER A 48 -13.44 22.01 -11.00
C SER A 48 -13.25 21.07 -12.19
N GLY A 49 -13.91 19.90 -12.16
CA GLY A 49 -13.87 18.93 -13.23
C GLY A 49 -14.38 19.46 -14.57
N GLU A 50 -15.30 20.43 -14.56
CA GLU A 50 -15.82 21.07 -15.78
C GLU A 50 -14.79 21.99 -16.43
N GLU A 51 -14.04 22.76 -15.64
CA GLU A 51 -13.05 23.73 -16.15
C GLU A 51 -11.86 23.06 -16.85
N VAL A 52 -11.54 21.83 -16.44
CA VAL A 52 -10.35 21.11 -16.86
C VAL A 52 -10.60 19.99 -17.85
N ARG A 53 -11.86 19.78 -18.23
CA ARG A 53 -12.22 18.79 -19.24
C ARG A 53 -11.54 19.11 -20.57
N GLY A 54 -10.83 18.12 -21.13
CA GLY A 54 -10.04 18.24 -22.35
C GLY A 54 -8.67 18.90 -22.16
N ILE A 55 -8.32 19.35 -20.95
CA ILE A 55 -6.99 19.88 -20.64
C ILE A 55 -6.04 18.72 -20.35
N TYR A 56 -4.78 18.84 -20.78
CA TYR A 56 -3.73 17.90 -20.41
C TYR A 56 -3.58 17.79 -18.90
N CYS A 57 -3.60 16.56 -18.40
CA CYS A 57 -3.54 16.25 -16.97
C CYS A 57 -2.32 16.89 -16.27
N ASP A 58 -1.18 16.96 -16.95
CA ASP A 58 0.03 17.62 -16.43
C ASP A 58 -0.19 19.10 -16.08
N HIS A 59 -0.95 19.85 -16.90
CA HIS A 59 -1.22 21.27 -16.64
C HIS A 59 -2.09 21.49 -15.40
N VAL A 60 -2.89 20.49 -15.04
CA VAL A 60 -3.85 20.54 -13.94
C VAL A 60 -3.21 20.06 -12.65
N LEU A 61 -2.48 18.95 -12.71
CA LEU A 61 -1.73 18.39 -11.58
C LEU A 61 -0.45 19.20 -11.27
N ARG A 62 0.02 19.99 -12.25
CA ARG A 62 1.17 20.92 -12.15
C ARG A 62 2.41 20.24 -11.55
N THR A 63 2.69 19.04 -12.03
CA THR A 63 3.78 18.21 -11.53
C THR A 63 5.01 18.36 -12.41
N GLY A 64 6.13 17.75 -12.06
CA GLY A 64 7.19 17.46 -13.03
C GLY A 64 6.82 16.34 -14.03
N PHE A 65 5.56 16.27 -14.50
CA PHE A 65 4.98 15.10 -15.19
C PHE A 65 5.64 14.84 -16.53
N GLY A 66 6.34 15.81 -17.11
CA GLY A 66 7.01 15.66 -18.40
C GLY A 66 7.95 14.45 -18.48
N ARG A 67 8.49 13.95 -17.36
CA ARG A 67 9.27 12.68 -17.33
C ARG A 67 8.40 11.42 -17.22
N ASN A 68 7.17 11.56 -16.74
CA ASN A 68 6.26 10.47 -16.39
C ASN A 68 5.21 10.18 -17.47
N VAL A 69 4.98 11.12 -18.41
CA VAL A 69 4.10 10.94 -19.59
C VAL A 69 4.39 9.63 -20.32
N GLN A 70 5.67 9.24 -20.43
CA GLN A 70 6.07 8.01 -21.11
C GLN A 70 5.61 6.75 -20.38
N VAL A 71 5.56 6.78 -19.04
CA VAL A 71 5.12 5.64 -18.22
C VAL A 71 3.61 5.41 -18.33
N PHE A 72 2.84 6.49 -18.45
CA PHE A 72 1.39 6.41 -18.68
C PHE A 72 1.04 5.96 -20.09
N ARG A 73 1.79 6.43 -21.10
CA ARG A 73 1.68 5.89 -22.47
C ARG A 73 2.03 4.41 -22.51
N GLN A 74 3.07 3.99 -21.80
CA GLN A 74 3.40 2.57 -21.70
C GLN A 74 2.28 1.76 -21.06
N ALA A 75 1.56 2.28 -20.06
CA ALA A 75 0.40 1.59 -19.49
C ALA A 75 -0.75 1.46 -20.49
N LEU A 76 -1.01 2.48 -21.31
CA LEU A 76 -1.98 2.43 -22.41
C LEU A 76 -1.57 1.38 -23.46
N ASP A 77 -0.31 1.40 -23.90
CA ASP A 77 0.20 0.50 -24.95
C ASP A 77 0.29 -0.96 -24.48
N SER A 78 0.69 -1.19 -23.23
CA SER A 78 0.86 -2.54 -22.66
C SER A 78 -0.44 -3.13 -22.11
N GLY A 79 -1.44 -2.31 -21.81
CA GLY A 79 -2.65 -2.74 -21.10
C GLY A 79 -2.40 -3.12 -19.64
N VAL A 80 -1.20 -2.85 -19.09
CA VAL A 80 -0.82 -3.17 -17.72
C VAL A 80 -0.83 -1.90 -16.88
N ALA A 81 -1.45 -1.95 -15.71
CA ALA A 81 -1.45 -0.83 -14.78
C ALA A 81 -0.02 -0.50 -14.31
N CYS A 82 0.31 0.78 -14.20
CA CYS A 82 1.60 1.24 -13.69
C CYS A 82 1.42 2.13 -12.46
N SER A 83 2.41 2.15 -11.57
CA SER A 83 2.41 3.05 -10.42
C SER A 83 3.77 3.73 -10.26
N ILE A 84 3.75 5.05 -10.15
CA ILE A 84 4.93 5.89 -10.03
C ILE A 84 4.76 6.92 -8.92
N GLU A 85 5.87 7.37 -8.36
CA GLU A 85 5.87 8.43 -7.36
C GLU A 85 6.36 9.73 -7.98
N GLY A 86 5.74 10.83 -7.58
CA GLY A 86 6.14 12.18 -7.96
C GLY A 86 5.58 13.18 -6.96
N ASP A 87 5.50 14.44 -7.36
CA ASP A 87 4.91 15.50 -6.54
C ASP A 87 3.81 16.20 -7.33
N ILE A 88 2.66 16.45 -6.72
CA ILE A 88 1.70 17.46 -7.21
C ILE A 88 1.94 18.79 -6.53
N LEU A 89 1.60 19.88 -7.22
CA LEU A 89 1.58 21.21 -6.62
C LEU A 89 0.15 21.55 -6.23
N GLY A 90 -0.17 21.40 -4.94
CA GLY A 90 -1.50 21.74 -4.43
C GLY A 90 -1.78 23.25 -4.42
N LEU A 91 -3.03 23.62 -4.14
CA LEU A 91 -3.54 25.00 -4.07
C LEU A 91 -2.62 26.00 -3.35
N ASN A 92 -2.03 25.60 -2.23
CA ASN A 92 -1.16 26.47 -1.42
C ASN A 92 0.30 26.56 -1.94
N ARG A 93 0.56 26.12 -3.17
CA ARG A 93 1.90 25.92 -3.74
C ARG A 93 2.79 24.98 -2.89
N LYS A 94 2.18 24.16 -2.05
CA LYS A 94 2.86 23.11 -1.30
C LYS A 94 3.03 21.92 -2.24
N LYS A 95 4.26 21.40 -2.32
CA LYS A 95 4.51 20.11 -2.96
C LYS A 95 3.89 19.02 -2.09
N ILE A 96 2.98 18.27 -2.68
CA ILE A 96 2.36 17.10 -2.06
C ILE A 96 2.99 15.91 -2.76
N PRO A 97 3.78 15.10 -2.05
CA PRO A 97 4.29 13.88 -2.64
C PRO A 97 3.13 12.93 -2.89
N THR A 98 3.07 12.41 -4.10
CA THR A 98 1.91 11.67 -4.59
C THR A 98 2.34 10.43 -5.33
N ARG A 99 1.68 9.32 -5.03
CA ARG A 99 1.73 8.12 -5.86
C ARG A 99 0.63 8.19 -6.91
N PHE A 100 1.01 8.08 -8.17
CA PHE A 100 0.11 8.02 -9.32
C PHE A 100 0.01 6.58 -9.77
N THR A 101 -1.18 6.00 -9.65
CA THR A 101 -1.49 4.68 -10.21
C THR A 101 -2.36 4.88 -11.44
N ALA A 102 -1.91 4.36 -12.56
CA ALA A 102 -2.55 4.50 -13.85
C ALA A 102 -3.00 3.13 -14.36
N THR A 103 -4.30 2.95 -14.47
CA THR A 103 -4.92 1.70 -14.89
C THR A 103 -5.63 1.91 -16.22
N PRO A 104 -5.23 1.21 -17.30
CA PRO A 104 -5.92 1.32 -18.58
C PRO A 104 -7.32 0.71 -18.46
N VAL A 105 -8.30 1.40 -19.02
CA VAL A 105 -9.70 0.98 -19.08
C VAL A 105 -10.13 0.98 -20.53
N VAL A 106 -10.67 -0.14 -20.98
CA VAL A 106 -11.17 -0.32 -22.35
C VAL A 106 -12.68 -0.16 -22.32
N GLU A 107 -13.21 0.61 -23.26
CA GLU A 107 -14.65 0.75 -23.43
C GLU A 107 -15.27 -0.61 -23.84
N PRO A 108 -16.44 -0.98 -23.29
CA PRO A 108 -17.17 -2.17 -23.72
C PRO A 108 -17.41 -2.13 -25.24
N GLY A 109 -16.86 -3.10 -25.97
CA GLY A 109 -16.90 -3.14 -27.45
C GLY A 109 -15.63 -2.66 -28.16
N GLY A 110 -14.57 -2.32 -27.42
CA GLY A 110 -13.22 -2.12 -27.95
C GLY A 110 -13.00 -0.84 -28.77
N LYS A 111 -13.93 0.12 -28.69
CA LYS A 111 -13.92 1.35 -29.49
C LYS A 111 -13.08 2.47 -28.90
N GLY A 112 -12.76 2.42 -27.61
CA GLY A 112 -11.98 3.45 -26.92
C GLY A 112 -11.12 2.86 -25.80
N GLN A 113 -9.99 3.51 -25.53
CA GLN A 113 -9.16 3.28 -24.34
C GLN A 113 -9.06 4.58 -23.57
N ALA A 114 -9.13 4.48 -22.25
CA ALA A 114 -8.91 5.56 -21.32
C ALA A 114 -7.97 5.08 -20.22
N LEU A 115 -7.51 5.99 -19.38
CA LEU A 115 -6.64 5.69 -18.26
C LEU A 115 -7.27 6.27 -17.00
N VAL A 116 -7.47 5.42 -15.99
CA VAL A 116 -7.86 5.86 -14.65
C VAL A 116 -6.58 6.17 -13.90
N LEU A 117 -6.41 7.43 -13.52
CA LEU A 117 -5.33 7.93 -12.68
C LEU A 117 -5.84 8.07 -11.25
N VAL A 118 -5.23 7.34 -10.32
CA VAL A 118 -5.46 7.47 -8.88
C VAL A 118 -4.24 8.14 -8.26
N LEU A 119 -4.49 9.17 -7.46
CA LEU A 119 -3.52 10.00 -6.79
C LEU A 119 -3.67 9.79 -5.28
N GLU A 120 -2.63 9.23 -4.67
CA GLU A 120 -2.55 9.02 -3.23
C GLU A 120 -1.51 9.97 -2.64
N ASP A 121 -1.90 10.77 -1.63
CA ASP A 121 -0.96 11.57 -0.85
C ASP A 121 -0.10 10.62 0.01
N ILE A 122 1.22 10.66 -0.19
CA ILE A 122 2.18 9.82 0.51
C ILE A 122 3.07 10.63 1.47
N ALA A 123 2.66 11.83 1.88
CA ALA A 123 3.45 12.70 2.76
C ALA A 123 3.88 12.01 4.08
N ASP A 124 3.00 11.17 4.64
CA ASP A 124 3.32 10.38 5.84
C ASP A 124 4.16 9.14 5.55
N CYS A 125 4.18 8.67 4.29
CA CYS A 125 4.99 7.53 3.86
C CYS A 125 6.43 7.92 3.50
N GLN A 126 6.72 9.22 3.27
CA GLN A 126 8.04 9.70 2.86
C GLN A 126 9.03 10.01 4.00
N LYS A 127 8.66 9.80 5.28
CA LYS A 127 9.58 9.99 6.41
C LYS A 127 10.73 8.97 6.47
N THR A 128 10.76 7.99 5.57
CA THR A 128 11.86 7.05 5.39
C THR A 128 12.28 7.11 3.93
N GLY A 129 13.23 8.00 3.62
CA GLY A 129 13.54 8.40 2.25
C GLY A 129 14.22 7.31 1.40
N GLY A 130 13.94 7.37 0.09
CA GLY A 130 14.85 6.90 -0.96
C GLY A 130 14.25 5.94 -2.00
N LYS A 131 13.69 6.50 -3.09
CA LYS A 131 13.53 5.94 -4.45
C LYS A 131 13.48 4.40 -4.60
N LYS A 132 12.32 3.86 -5.05
CA LYS A 132 12.14 3.13 -6.33
C LYS A 132 10.77 2.41 -6.42
N GLU A 133 10.09 2.69 -7.54
CA GLU A 133 9.41 1.78 -8.48
C GLU A 133 8.80 0.45 -8.00
N VAL A 134 7.48 0.34 -8.29
CA VAL A 134 6.68 -0.82 -8.72
C VAL A 134 6.49 -2.01 -7.76
N GLY A 135 5.28 -2.02 -7.17
CA GLY A 135 4.56 -3.21 -6.72
C GLY A 135 4.83 -3.54 -5.28
N THR A 136 4.06 -2.98 -4.34
CA THR A 136 4.41 -3.15 -2.93
C THR A 136 3.33 -2.80 -1.90
N ALA A 137 2.94 -3.78 -1.09
CA ALA A 137 2.56 -3.53 0.31
C ALA A 137 3.78 -2.95 1.02
N LYS A 138 3.80 -1.61 1.23
CA LYS A 138 4.86 -0.78 1.84
C LYS A 138 6.15 -1.55 2.23
N GLY A 139 7.15 -1.60 1.34
CA GLY A 139 8.46 -2.26 1.53
C GLY A 139 8.80 -3.49 0.66
N LEU A 140 7.87 -4.39 0.32
CA LEU A 140 8.09 -5.54 -0.59
C LEU A 140 7.95 -5.27 -2.10
N LEU A 141 9.06 -5.34 -2.84
CA LEU A 141 9.06 -5.36 -4.30
C LEU A 141 9.08 -6.80 -4.84
N GLY A 142 8.16 -7.15 -5.75
CA GLY A 142 8.12 -8.47 -6.39
C GLY A 142 7.26 -8.56 -7.65
N HIS A 143 7.84 -9.02 -8.76
CA HIS A 143 7.12 -9.18 -10.05
C HIS A 143 6.87 -10.64 -10.45
N SER A 144 7.37 -11.62 -9.67
CA SER A 144 7.15 -13.02 -9.99
C SER A 144 5.70 -13.43 -9.69
N PRO A 145 5.11 -14.35 -10.47
CA PRO A 145 3.75 -14.85 -10.22
C PRO A 145 3.58 -15.38 -8.78
N LYS A 146 4.60 -16.08 -8.25
CA LYS A 146 4.61 -16.56 -6.86
C LYS A 146 4.58 -15.45 -5.81
N MET A 147 5.22 -14.31 -6.08
CA MET A 147 5.14 -13.15 -5.17
C MET A 147 3.78 -12.47 -5.25
N GLN A 148 3.13 -12.47 -6.42
CA GLN A 148 1.76 -11.96 -6.56
C GLN A 148 0.78 -12.80 -5.73
N GLU A 149 0.90 -14.13 -5.74
CA GLU A 149 0.11 -15.02 -4.88
C GLU A 149 0.30 -14.69 -3.38
N ILE A 150 1.53 -14.38 -2.96
CA ILE A 150 1.83 -13.96 -1.58
C ILE A 150 1.17 -12.60 -1.27
N PHE A 151 1.17 -11.66 -2.22
CA PHE A 151 0.52 -10.37 -2.06
C PHE A 151 -1.01 -10.47 -1.98
N GLU A 152 -1.61 -11.42 -2.71
CA GLU A 152 -3.05 -11.71 -2.62
C GLU A 152 -3.43 -12.34 -1.27
N LEU A 153 -2.54 -13.13 -0.66
CA LEU A 153 -2.74 -13.71 0.66
C LEU A 153 -2.57 -12.70 1.80
N LEU A 154 -1.78 -11.64 1.60
CA LEU A 154 -1.44 -10.69 2.65
C LEU A 154 -2.65 -10.04 3.35
N PRO A 155 -3.70 -9.54 2.63
CA PRO A 155 -4.90 -9.02 3.26
C PRO A 155 -5.64 -10.04 4.14
N VAL A 156 -5.62 -11.32 3.76
CA VAL A 156 -6.23 -12.40 4.53
C VAL A 156 -5.44 -12.66 5.81
N LEU A 157 -4.11 -12.72 5.69
CA LEU A 157 -3.19 -12.89 6.82
C LEU A 157 -3.27 -11.70 7.81
N ALA A 158 -3.47 -10.48 7.31
CA ALA A 158 -3.56 -9.29 8.13
C ALA A 158 -4.85 -9.20 8.95
N GLN A 159 -5.91 -9.91 8.54
CA GLN A 159 -7.21 -9.90 9.23
C GLN A 159 -7.38 -11.04 10.23
N THR A 160 -6.49 -12.03 10.22
CA THR A 160 -6.54 -13.16 11.15
C THR A 160 -5.71 -12.91 12.40
N ASP A 161 -6.17 -13.50 13.52
CA ASP A 161 -5.41 -13.53 14.77
C ASP A 161 -4.53 -14.78 14.90
N SER A 162 -4.56 -15.69 13.92
CA SER A 162 -3.75 -16.90 13.89
C SER A 162 -2.26 -16.64 13.70
N SER A 163 -1.43 -17.51 14.26
CA SER A 163 0.02 -17.52 14.01
C SER A 163 0.33 -17.82 12.54
N VAL A 164 1.27 -17.08 11.95
CA VAL A 164 1.69 -17.22 10.55
C VAL A 164 3.13 -17.72 10.51
N LEU A 165 3.37 -18.78 9.74
CA LEU A 165 4.71 -19.30 9.46
C LEU A 165 5.18 -18.80 8.09
N ILE A 166 6.30 -18.08 8.06
CA ILE A 166 6.90 -17.58 6.81
C ILE A 166 8.13 -18.44 6.50
N THR A 167 8.11 -19.14 5.37
CA THR A 167 9.22 -19.98 4.90
C THR A 167 9.89 -19.38 3.67
N GLY A 168 11.15 -19.75 3.45
CA GLY A 168 11.94 -19.29 2.32
C GLY A 168 13.43 -19.23 2.63
N GLU A 169 14.25 -19.09 1.61
CA GLU A 169 15.70 -19.00 1.74
C GLU A 169 16.16 -17.72 2.45
N THR A 170 17.39 -17.72 2.95
CA THR A 170 17.99 -16.54 3.58
C THR A 170 18.08 -15.40 2.56
N GLY A 171 17.69 -14.19 2.97
CA GLY A 171 17.76 -13.00 2.11
C GLY A 171 16.58 -12.80 1.15
N THR A 172 15.53 -13.63 1.18
CA THR A 172 14.34 -13.47 0.31
C THR A 172 13.32 -12.45 0.80
N GLY A 173 13.64 -11.65 1.84
CA GLY A 173 12.76 -10.59 2.33
C GLY A 173 11.62 -11.04 3.27
N LYS A 174 11.76 -12.20 3.93
CA LYS A 174 10.77 -12.71 4.91
C LYS A 174 10.44 -11.70 6.03
N ASP A 175 11.45 -10.96 6.47
CA ASP A 175 11.30 -9.93 7.51
C ASP A 175 10.39 -8.79 7.06
N ILE A 176 10.56 -8.37 5.80
CA ILE A 176 9.74 -7.33 5.19
C ILE A 176 8.30 -7.83 5.08
N LEU A 177 8.09 -9.13 4.78
CA LEU A 177 6.76 -9.72 4.67
C LEU A 177 6.03 -9.72 6.01
N ALA A 178 6.73 -10.06 7.10
CA ALA A 178 6.16 -10.01 8.45
C ALA A 178 5.75 -8.58 8.84
N GLU A 179 6.58 -7.59 8.52
CA GLU A 179 6.28 -6.17 8.77
C GLU A 179 5.09 -5.70 7.94
N ALA A 180 5.02 -6.09 6.66
CA ALA A 180 3.90 -5.75 5.78
C ALA A 180 2.57 -6.35 6.28
N VAL A 181 2.58 -7.60 6.77
CA VAL A 181 1.39 -8.22 7.40
C VAL A 181 0.97 -7.45 8.63
N HIS A 182 1.91 -7.05 9.51
CA HIS A 182 1.59 -6.28 10.70
C HIS A 182 1.00 -4.91 10.35
N LEU A 183 1.60 -4.17 9.41
CA LEU A 183 1.15 -2.86 8.96
C LEU A 183 -0.24 -2.89 8.31
N ALA A 184 -0.57 -3.99 7.62
CA ALA A 184 -1.89 -4.19 7.02
C ALA A 184 -2.94 -4.65 8.04
N SER A 185 -2.52 -5.08 9.25
CA SER A 185 -3.43 -5.63 10.26
C SER A 185 -4.15 -4.55 11.08
N ARG A 186 -5.18 -4.98 11.82
CA ARG A 186 -5.83 -4.15 12.86
C ARG A 186 -4.87 -3.72 13.98
N ARG A 187 -3.72 -4.39 14.10
CA ARG A 187 -2.71 -4.17 15.13
C ARG A 187 -1.60 -3.22 14.70
N SER A 188 -1.67 -2.62 13.51
CA SER A 188 -0.67 -1.70 12.95
C SER A 188 -0.34 -0.47 13.79
N LYS A 189 -1.20 -0.11 14.75
CA LYS A 189 -0.97 0.97 15.72
C LYS A 189 -0.29 0.52 17.02
N TYR A 190 -0.08 -0.78 17.18
CA TYR A 190 0.54 -1.42 18.35
C TYR A 190 1.96 -1.88 18.02
N PRO A 191 2.79 -2.25 19.02
CA PRO A 191 4.19 -2.60 18.78
C PRO A 191 4.38 -3.78 17.82
N PHE A 192 5.37 -3.68 16.94
CA PHE A 192 5.95 -4.80 16.20
C PHE A 192 7.33 -5.11 16.78
N ILE A 193 7.45 -6.24 17.49
CA ILE A 193 8.69 -6.64 18.15
C ILE A 193 9.33 -7.78 17.35
N LYS A 194 10.52 -7.55 16.81
CA LYS A 194 11.32 -8.55 16.11
C LYS A 194 12.35 -9.16 17.06
N VAL A 195 12.38 -10.48 17.14
CA VAL A 195 13.35 -11.25 17.94
C VAL A 195 14.09 -12.21 17.03
N ASN A 196 15.42 -12.16 17.05
CA ASN A 196 16.23 -13.13 16.35
C ASN A 196 16.61 -14.29 17.28
N CYS A 197 16.01 -15.46 17.05
CA CYS A 197 16.23 -16.65 17.86
C CYS A 197 17.62 -17.27 17.62
N GLY A 198 18.19 -17.15 16.41
CA GLY A 198 19.52 -17.68 16.10
C GLY A 198 20.68 -16.87 16.67
N ALA A 199 20.42 -15.65 17.18
CA ALA A 199 21.46 -14.75 17.66
C ALA A 199 21.83 -14.94 19.15
N LEU A 200 21.05 -15.70 19.91
CA LEU A 200 21.20 -15.83 21.36
C LEU A 200 21.24 -17.30 21.80
N PRO A 201 22.04 -17.65 22.83
CA PRO A 201 21.94 -18.94 23.51
C PRO A 201 20.54 -19.14 24.11
N GLU A 202 20.06 -20.39 24.13
CA GLU A 202 18.71 -20.77 24.59
C GLU A 202 18.33 -20.17 25.96
N SER A 203 19.25 -20.22 26.93
CA SER A 203 19.02 -19.69 28.28
C SER A 203 18.85 -18.17 28.34
N LEU A 204 19.48 -17.43 27.42
CA LEU A 204 19.29 -15.98 27.30
C LEU A 204 18.04 -15.68 26.47
N LEU A 205 17.73 -16.48 25.46
CA LEU A 205 16.56 -16.32 24.62
C LEU A 205 15.26 -16.45 25.42
N GLU A 206 15.16 -17.45 26.30
CA GLU A 206 14.01 -17.60 27.20
C GLU A 206 13.84 -16.37 28.09
N SER A 207 14.95 -15.87 28.64
CA SER A 207 14.96 -14.68 29.48
C SER A 207 14.60 -13.39 28.73
N GLU A 208 14.97 -13.26 27.46
CA GLU A 208 14.53 -12.14 26.61
C GLU A 208 13.04 -12.23 26.27
N LEU A 209 12.55 -13.42 25.89
CA LEU A 209 11.16 -13.61 25.47
C LEU A 209 10.18 -13.39 26.62
N PHE A 210 10.45 -13.99 27.78
CA PHE A 210 9.52 -14.02 28.90
C PHE A 210 9.90 -13.07 30.03
N GLY A 211 11.13 -12.55 30.04
CA GLY A 211 11.64 -11.72 31.12
C GLY A 211 12.19 -12.54 32.28
N HIS A 212 12.67 -11.85 33.30
CA HIS A 212 13.13 -12.46 34.54
C HIS A 212 13.00 -11.52 35.73
N VAL A 213 12.94 -12.09 36.93
CA VAL A 213 13.04 -11.36 38.19
C VAL A 213 14.49 -11.36 38.64
N ARG A 214 14.90 -10.30 39.35
CA ARG A 214 16.21 -10.20 39.99
C ARG A 214 16.52 -11.48 40.77
N GLY A 215 17.68 -12.06 40.50
CA GLY A 215 18.15 -13.29 41.14
C GLY A 215 17.67 -14.61 40.51
N ALA A 216 16.96 -14.57 39.37
CA ALA A 216 16.54 -15.80 38.66
C ALA A 216 17.73 -16.66 38.16
N PHE A 217 18.86 -16.03 37.85
CA PHE A 217 20.12 -16.70 37.47
C PHE A 217 21.33 -15.82 37.80
N THR A 218 22.54 -16.38 37.71
CA THR A 218 23.80 -15.66 37.90
C THR A 218 23.96 -14.56 36.85
N GLY A 219 23.80 -13.28 37.24
CA GLY A 219 23.81 -12.13 36.33
C GLY A 219 22.48 -11.37 36.23
N ALA A 220 21.39 -11.90 36.79
CA ALA A 220 20.09 -11.22 36.89
C ALA A 220 20.10 -10.11 37.97
N HIS A 221 20.75 -8.99 37.66
CA HIS A 221 20.95 -7.87 38.60
C HIS A 221 19.68 -7.03 38.84
N ALA A 222 18.70 -7.11 37.95
CA ALA A 222 17.43 -6.38 38.02
C ALA A 222 16.31 -7.19 37.40
N ASP A 223 15.07 -6.76 37.63
CA ASP A 223 13.90 -7.29 36.92
C ASP A 223 13.93 -6.83 35.45
N LYS A 224 13.48 -7.70 34.55
CA LYS A 224 13.39 -7.43 33.12
C LYS A 224 12.06 -7.92 32.56
N HIS A 225 11.35 -7.03 31.86
CA HIS A 225 10.15 -7.39 31.12
C HIS A 225 10.49 -8.15 29.84
N GLY A 226 9.73 -9.20 29.54
CA GLY A 226 9.91 -10.01 28.34
C GLY A 226 9.38 -9.36 27.06
N MET A 227 9.92 -9.76 25.91
CA MET A 227 9.50 -9.30 24.59
C MET A 227 8.03 -9.58 24.30
N PHE A 228 7.46 -10.68 24.80
CA PHE A 228 6.01 -10.94 24.67
C PHE A 228 5.17 -9.88 25.36
N GLN A 229 5.62 -9.41 26.53
CA GLN A 229 4.94 -8.35 27.26
C GLN A 229 5.09 -7.00 26.56
N LEU A 230 6.26 -6.71 25.98
CA LEU A 230 6.49 -5.51 25.18
C LEU A 230 5.66 -5.51 23.88
N ALA A 231 5.36 -6.68 23.32
CA ALA A 231 4.54 -6.85 22.12
C ALA A 231 3.02 -6.87 22.40
N GLN A 232 2.58 -6.62 23.63
CA GLN A 232 1.18 -6.74 24.03
C GLN A 232 0.27 -5.87 23.16
N GLY A 233 -0.80 -6.47 22.63
CA GLY A 233 -1.74 -5.82 21.70
C GLY A 233 -1.24 -5.71 20.26
N GLY A 234 0.05 -5.99 20.02
CA GLY A 234 0.71 -5.91 18.73
C GLY A 234 1.06 -7.26 18.11
N THR A 235 2.27 -7.34 17.56
CA THR A 235 2.80 -8.51 16.88
C THR A 235 4.23 -8.78 17.33
N ILE A 236 4.54 -10.04 17.58
CA ILE A 236 5.91 -10.52 17.78
C ILE A 236 6.32 -11.34 16.55
N TYR A 237 7.50 -11.07 16.01
CA TYR A 237 8.08 -11.78 14.88
C TYR A 237 9.36 -12.48 15.31
N LEU A 238 9.38 -13.81 15.18
CA LEU A 238 10.49 -14.68 15.58
C LEU A 238 11.22 -15.12 14.31
N THR A 239 12.45 -14.64 14.09
CA THR A 239 13.28 -15.11 12.99
C THR A 239 14.09 -16.32 13.40
N GLU A 240 14.41 -17.20 12.43
CA GLU A 240 15.28 -18.36 12.64
C GLU A 240 14.74 -19.33 13.71
N ILE A 241 13.41 -19.44 13.83
CA ILE A 241 12.75 -20.36 14.78
C ILE A 241 13.08 -21.85 14.53
N GLY A 242 13.61 -22.19 13.34
CA GLY A 242 14.06 -23.55 13.04
C GLY A 242 15.40 -23.93 13.65
N ASP A 243 16.16 -22.95 14.16
CA ASP A 243 17.48 -23.14 14.79
C ASP A 243 17.38 -23.20 16.33
N LEU A 244 16.16 -23.24 16.84
CA LEU A 244 15.78 -23.30 18.27
C LEU A 244 15.64 -24.76 18.73
#